data_AF-A0A392PQ85-F1
#
_entry.id   AF-A0A392PQ85-F1
#
_cell.length_a   1.000
_cell.length_b   1.000
_cell.length_c   1.000
_cell.angle_alpha   90.00
_cell.angle_beta   90.00
_cell.angle_gamma   90.00
#
_symmetry.space_group_name_H-M   'P 1'
#
loop_
_entity.id
_entity.type
_entity.pdbx_description
1 polymer ?
#
loop_
_entity_poly.entity_id
_entity_poly.type
_entity_poly.pdbx_seq_one_letter_code
_entity_poly.pdbx_strand_id
1 'polypeptide(L)' 'MLDALLAAEELPEEYRDRHQDILCNDCDRKGTSRFHWLYHKCGSCGSYNTRLIKRETHSSNS' A
#
# COMPACT_ATOMS: atom_id res chain seq x y z
N MET A 1 17.10 -4.51 -3.41
CA MET A 1 17.11 -5.99 -3.41
C MET A 1 15.72 -6.56 -3.15
N LEU A 2 15.00 -6.09 -2.11
CA LEU A 2 13.60 -6.48 -1.88
C LEU A 2 12.68 -6.17 -3.07
N ASP A 3 12.84 -5.01 -3.72
CA ASP A 3 12.00 -4.60 -4.85
C ASP A 3 12.00 -5.62 -6.01
N ALA A 4 13.13 -6.29 -6.25
CA ALA A 4 13.26 -7.25 -7.35
C ALA A 4 12.57 -8.59 -7.05
N LEU A 5 12.58 -9.01 -5.78
CA LEU A 5 11.86 -10.21 -5.34
C LEU A 5 10.34 -9.97 -5.32
N LEU A 6 9.93 -8.79 -4.87
CA LEU A 6 8.54 -8.34 -4.89
C LEU A 6 8.02 -8.20 -6.33
N ALA A 7 8.82 -7.64 -7.24
CA ALA A 7 8.46 -7.54 -8.65
C ALA A 7 8.37 -8.91 -9.36
N ALA A 8 9.06 -9.93 -8.83
CA ALA A 8 8.94 -11.30 -9.34
C ALA A 8 7.65 -12.00 -8.88
N GLU A 9 7.04 -11.56 -7.76
CA GLU A 9 5.64 -11.88 -7.45
C GLU A 9 4.73 -11.05 -8.36
N GLU A 10 4.47 -11.57 -9.56
CA GLU A 10 3.53 -10.98 -10.47
C GLU A 10 2.11 -11.07 -9.88
N LEU A 11 1.58 -9.92 -9.47
CA LEU A 11 0.18 -9.80 -9.12
C LEU A 11 -0.70 -10.10 -10.34
N PRO A 12 -1.78 -10.89 -10.17
CA PRO A 12 -2.77 -11.05 -11.23
C PRO A 12 -3.30 -9.69 -11.68
N GLU A 13 -3.61 -9.58 -12.97
CA GLU A 13 -3.96 -8.30 -13.62
C GLU A 13 -5.15 -7.59 -12.93
N GLU A 14 -6.10 -8.38 -12.40
CA GLU A 14 -7.25 -7.92 -11.61
C GLU A 14 -6.90 -7.14 -10.32
N TYR A 15 -5.67 -7.29 -9.83
CA TYR A 15 -5.17 -6.65 -8.63
C TYR A 15 -4.11 -5.58 -8.93
N ARG A 16 -3.65 -5.47 -10.18
CA ARG A 16 -2.57 -4.56 -10.58
C ARG A 16 -2.96 -3.09 -10.48
N ASP A 17 -4.23 -2.79 -10.73
CA ASP A 17 -4.80 -1.45 -10.60
C ASP A 17 -5.38 -1.16 -9.22
N ARG A 18 -5.36 -2.16 -8.31
CA ARG A 18 -5.79 -1.94 -6.94
C ARG A 18 -4.74 -1.14 -6.19
N HIS A 19 -5.16 -0.01 -5.67
CA HIS A 19 -4.36 0.81 -4.79
C HIS A 19 -4.95 0.77 -3.39
N GLN A 20 -4.08 0.66 -2.39
CA GLN A 20 -4.47 0.71 -1.00
C GLN A 20 -3.87 1.96 -0.35
N ASP A 21 -4.68 2.62 0.47
CA ASP A 21 -4.20 3.70 1.29
C ASP A 21 -3.31 3.13 2.40
N ILE A 22 -2.14 3.74 2.57
CA ILE A 22 -1.14 3.37 3.56
C ILE A 22 -0.70 4.59 4.35
N LEU A 23 -0.30 4.36 5.60
CA LEU A 23 0.46 5.30 6.40
C LEU A 23 1.88 4.77 6.56
N CYS A 24 2.87 5.57 6.17
CA CYS A 24 4.27 5.24 6.40
C CYS A 24 4.66 5.59 7.82
N ASN A 25 5.23 4.63 8.55
CA ASN A 25 5.68 4.82 9.93
C ASN A 25 7.01 5.58 10.02
N ASP A 26 7.82 5.59 8.95
CA ASP A 26 9.13 6.26 8.98
C ASP A 26 9.06 7.75 8.60
N CYS A 27 8.02 8.17 7.88
CA CYS A 27 7.88 9.57 7.47
C CYS A 27 6.50 10.16 7.81
N ASP A 28 5.67 9.40 8.53
CA ASP A 28 4.31 9.75 8.95
C ASP A 28 3.39 10.28 7.84
N ARG A 29 3.74 10.00 6.57
CA ARG A 29 2.94 10.42 5.42
C ARG A 29 1.94 9.34 5.02
N LYS A 30 0.72 9.80 4.75
CA LYS A 30 -0.31 9.01 4.09
C LYS A 30 -0.05 9.02 2.58
N GLY A 31 -0.24 7.89 1.93
CA GLY A 31 -0.13 7.76 0.49
C GLY A 31 -0.87 6.53 -0.01
N THR A 32 -0.85 6.33 -1.31
CA THR A 32 -1.37 5.11 -1.94
C THR A 32 -0.19 4.25 -2.39
N SER A 33 -0.28 2.95 -2.13
CA SER A 33 0.62 1.96 -2.69
C SER A 33 -0.18 1.00 -3.56
N ARG A 34 0.47 0.45 -4.58
CA ARG A 34 -0.09 -0.71 -5.29
C ARG A 34 -0.33 -1.85 -4.30
N PHE A 35 -1.41 -2.59 -4.53
CA PHE A 35 -1.73 -3.78 -3.77
C PHE A 35 -0.60 -4.80 -3.94
N HIS A 36 -0.17 -5.38 -2.83
CA HIS A 36 0.78 -6.46 -2.76
C HIS A 36 0.43 -7.31 -1.55
N TRP A 37 0.67 -8.62 -1.62
CA TRP A 37 0.27 -9.56 -0.57
C TRP A 37 0.92 -9.30 0.80
N LEU A 38 2.21 -8.94 0.80
CA LEU A 38 2.98 -8.76 2.04
C LEU A 38 3.45 -7.33 2.30
N TYR A 39 3.68 -6.51 1.27
CA TYR A 39 4.45 -5.27 1.45
C TYR A 39 3.91 -4.09 0.64
N HIS A 40 3.80 -2.94 1.29
CA HIS A 40 3.42 -1.70 0.60
C HIS A 40 4.55 -0.69 0.67
N LYS A 41 4.98 -0.25 -0.52
CA LYS A 41 6.07 0.73 -0.63
C LYS A 41 5.53 2.13 -0.49
N CYS A 42 6.11 2.91 0.40
CA CYS A 42 5.83 4.33 0.49
C CYS A 42 6.39 5.06 -0.74
N GLY A 43 5.52 5.74 -1.49
CA GLY A 43 5.95 6.57 -2.63
C GLY A 43 6.77 7.80 -2.23
N SER A 44 6.74 8.23 -0.97
CA SER A 44 7.43 9.44 -0.51
C SER A 44 8.87 9.19 -0.05
N CYS A 45 9.12 8.12 0.71
CA CYS A 45 10.46 7.81 1.24
C CYS A 45 11.02 6.46 0.75
N GLY A 46 10.23 5.67 0.03
CA GLY A 46 10.63 4.33 -0.43
C GLY A 46 10.65 3.26 0.65
N SER A 47 10.26 3.59 1.90
CA SER A 47 10.18 2.60 2.98
C SER A 47 9.03 1.63 2.80
N TYR A 48 9.22 0.42 3.29
CA TYR A 48 8.22 -0.64 3.38
C TYR A 48 7.57 -0.72 4.76
N ASN A 49 8.04 0.07 5.74
CA ASN A 49 7.46 0.17 7.07
C ASN A 49 6.18 1.01 7.02
N THR A 50 5.15 0.45 6.39
CA THR A 50 3.86 1.11 6.16
C THR A 50 2.74 0.22 6.69
N ARG A 51 1.64 0.83 7.13
CA ARG A 51 0.43 0.14 7.56
C ARG A 51 -0.73 0.49 6.65
N LEU A 52 -1.59 -0.48 6.35
CA LEU A 52 -2.84 -0.25 5.65
C LEU A 52 -3.76 0.62 6.50
N ILE A 53 -4.27 1.71 5.92
CA ILE A 53 -5.34 2.50 6.50
C ILE A 53 -6.60 2.22 5.67
N LYS A 54 -7.59 1.55 6.26
CA LYS A 54 -8.91 1.49 5.61
C LYS A 54 -9.47 2.92 5.66
N ARG A 55 -9.96 3.43 4.54
CA ARG A 55 -10.96 4.50 4.59
C ARG A 55 -12.12 3.91 5.37
N GLU A 56 -12.23 4.26 6.64
CA GLU A 56 -13.47 4.06 7.36
C GLU A 56 -14.49 4.89 6.58
N THR A 57 -15.27 4.21 5.74
CA THR A 57 -16.55 4.74 5.30
C THR A 57 -17.30 4.95 6.60
N HIS A 58 -17.27 6.16 7.15
CA HIS A 58 -18.27 6.59 8.10
C HIS A 58 -19.59 6.51 7.33
N SER A 59 -20.21 5.33 7.35
CA SER A 59 -21.64 5.19 7.22
C SER A 59 -22.21 5.88 8.44
N SER A 60 -22.25 7.21 8.39
CA SER A 60 -23.20 7.98 9.15
C SER A 60 -24.55 7.61 8.55
N ASN A 61 -25.10 6.49 9.04
CA ASN A 61 -26.52 6.20 8.91
C ASN A 61 -27.25 7.46 9.38
N SER A 62 -28.14 7.91 8.50
CA SER A 62 -29.01 9.08 8.64
C SER A 62 -29.80 9.09 9.94
#